data_AF-A0A5B9FVL8-F1
#
_entry.id   AF-A0A5B9FVL8-F1
#
_cell.length_a   1.000
_cell.length_b   1.000
_cell.length_c   1.000
_cell.angle_alpha   90.00
_cell.angle_beta   90.00
_cell.angle_gamma   90.00
#
_symmetry.space_group_name_H-M   'P 1'
#
loop_
_entity.id
_entity.type
_entity.pdbx_description
1 polymer ?
#
loop_
_entity_poly.entity_id
_entity_poly.type
_entity_poly.pdbx_seq_one_letter_code
_entity_poly.pdbx_strand_id
1 'polypeptide(L)'
;MRKTVVTILVFFIIAFSLFFAWLAFTPVDYVTSVIPGWHTVVTPPGFFLSFFIIPWIVFTVLIYVWAAVKKWPLNKLLIIIHVLLSIPLLIVYIYDSNINLDFSSDNIEFVFKSFFLAAIAFMIGQIFFMLQLITTYKKLKARLL
;
A
#
# COMPACT_ATOMS: atom_id res chain seq x y z
N MET A 1 18.46 20.04 -4.33
CA MET A 1 18.11 18.60 -4.25
C MET A 1 18.41 17.97 -2.89
N ARG A 2 19.67 17.94 -2.39
CA ARG A 2 19.99 17.27 -1.11
C ARG A 2 19.16 17.77 0.09
N LYS A 3 18.95 19.08 0.22
CA LYS A 3 18.10 19.68 1.27
C LYS A 3 16.64 19.21 1.16
N THR A 4 16.06 19.24 -0.03
CA THR A 4 14.69 18.77 -0.32
C THR A 4 14.49 17.30 0.07
N VAL A 5 15.47 16.44 -0.24
CA VAL A 5 15.41 15.00 0.09
C VAL A 5 15.45 14.79 1.59
N VAL A 6 16.34 15.50 2.30
CA VAL A 6 16.44 15.43 3.76
C VAL A 6 15.14 15.93 4.40
N THR A 7 14.57 17.03 3.90
CA THR A 7 13.29 17.55 4.39
C THR A 7 12.15 16.54 4.19
N ILE A 8 12.06 15.90 3.02
CA ILE A 8 11.07 14.85 2.74
C ILE A 8 11.25 13.65 3.70
N LEU A 9 12.49 13.24 3.96
CA LEU A 9 12.81 12.08 4.79
C LEU A 9 12.54 12.36 6.29
N VAL A 10 12.80 13.58 6.75
CA VAL A 10 12.44 14.04 8.09
C VAL A 10 10.93 14.13 8.24
N PHE A 11 10.24 14.73 7.28
CA PHE A 11 8.78 14.80 7.27
C PHE A 11 8.14 13.40 7.25
N PHE A 12 8.76 12.46 6.52
CA PHE A 12 8.38 11.06 6.52
C PHE A 12 8.50 10.42 7.90
N ILE A 13 9.65 10.53 8.57
CA ILE A 13 9.84 9.94 9.90
C ILE A 13 8.81 10.52 10.87
N ILE A 14 8.59 11.83 10.84
CA ILE A 14 7.60 12.50 11.69
C ILE A 14 6.18 11.98 11.39
N ALA A 15 5.76 11.95 10.12
CA ALA A 15 4.43 11.46 9.74
C ALA A 15 4.24 9.98 10.09
N PHE A 16 5.26 9.15 9.89
CA PHE A 16 5.24 7.73 10.24
C PHE A 16 5.15 7.53 11.76
N SER A 17 5.94 8.26 12.55
CA SER A 17 5.88 8.22 14.01
C SER A 17 4.54 8.72 14.55
N LEU A 18 4.00 9.81 14.00
CA LEU A 18 2.68 10.34 14.38
C LEU A 18 1.56 9.35 14.05
N PHE A 19 1.68 8.65 12.92
CA PHE A 19 0.75 7.62 12.52
C PHE A 19 0.76 6.41 13.49
N PHE A 20 1.94 5.91 13.88
CA PHE A 20 2.05 4.84 14.88
C PHE A 20 1.61 5.29 16.28
N ALA A 21 1.89 6.54 16.66
CA ALA A 21 1.40 7.11 17.89
C ALA A 21 -0.14 7.17 17.88
N TRP A 22 -0.75 7.66 16.80
CA TRP A 22 -2.19 7.65 16.62
C TRP A 22 -2.75 6.23 16.79
N LEU A 23 -2.18 5.23 16.09
CA LEU A 23 -2.60 3.83 16.18
C LEU A 23 -2.49 3.25 17.60
N ALA A 24 -1.50 3.66 18.39
CA ALA A 24 -1.33 3.24 19.78
C ALA A 24 -2.34 3.89 20.74
N PHE A 25 -2.87 5.07 20.39
CA PHE A 25 -3.86 5.80 21.20
C PHE A 25 -5.31 5.59 20.74
N THR A 26 -5.54 5.00 19.56
CA THR A 26 -6.88 4.62 19.11
C THR A 26 -7.36 3.40 19.90
N PRO A 27 -8.43 3.50 20.70
CA PRO A 27 -9.00 2.35 21.39
C PRO A 27 -9.66 1.45 20.36
N VAL A 28 -8.98 0.38 19.97
CA VAL A 28 -9.53 -0.62 19.05
C VAL A 28 -9.44 -1.96 19.77
N ASP A 29 -10.59 -2.55 20.08
CA ASP A 29 -10.68 -3.87 20.68
C ASP A 29 -10.20 -4.94 19.68
N TYR A 30 -8.89 -5.18 19.64
CA TYR A 30 -8.27 -6.23 18.83
C TYR A 30 -8.31 -7.57 19.59
N VAL A 31 -9.45 -8.26 19.56
CA VAL A 31 -9.59 -9.62 20.12
C VAL A 31 -9.88 -10.61 19.00
N THR A 32 -8.87 -11.39 18.56
CA THR A 32 -9.08 -12.46 17.57
C THR A 32 -9.47 -13.75 18.28
N SER A 33 -10.73 -14.19 18.16
CA SER A 33 -11.17 -15.52 18.58
C SER A 33 -10.94 -16.56 17.48
N VAL A 34 -10.39 -17.70 17.85
CA VAL A 34 -10.20 -18.88 16.97
C VAL A 34 -11.51 -19.67 16.80
N ILE A 35 -12.52 -19.39 17.64
CA ILE A 35 -13.78 -20.14 17.69
C ILE A 35 -14.89 -19.33 16.97
N PRO A 36 -15.49 -19.86 15.89
CA PRO A 36 -16.61 -19.22 15.21
C PRO A 36 -17.78 -19.02 16.20
N GLY A 37 -18.25 -17.78 16.36
CA GLY A 37 -19.45 -17.45 17.17
C GLY A 37 -19.19 -16.76 18.52
N TRP A 38 -17.93 -16.64 18.97
CA TRP A 38 -17.56 -15.79 20.11
C TRP A 38 -16.63 -14.69 19.62
N HIS A 39 -17.11 -13.44 19.65
CA HIS A 39 -16.41 -12.23 19.22
C HIS A 39 -15.71 -12.35 17.86
N THR A 40 -16.50 -12.38 16.79
CA THR A 40 -16.01 -12.21 15.41
C THR A 40 -15.55 -10.76 15.22
N VAL A 41 -14.29 -10.47 15.51
CA VAL A 41 -13.71 -9.16 15.16
C VAL A 41 -13.51 -9.13 13.65
N VAL A 42 -14.44 -8.47 12.96
CA VAL A 42 -14.18 -7.91 11.64
C VAL A 42 -13.07 -6.90 11.87
N THR A 43 -11.86 -7.17 11.38
CA THR A 43 -10.77 -6.21 11.47
C THR A 43 -11.29 -4.90 10.87
N PRO A 44 -11.32 -3.80 11.65
CA PRO A 44 -11.93 -2.57 11.16
C PRO A 44 -11.26 -2.18 9.85
N PRO A 45 -12.00 -1.67 8.85
CA PRO A 45 -11.40 -1.27 7.59
C PRO A 45 -10.20 -0.31 7.78
N GLY A 46 -10.28 0.54 8.81
CA GLY A 46 -9.18 1.40 9.23
C GLY A 46 -7.86 0.66 9.51
N PHE A 47 -7.88 -0.59 10.00
CA PHE A 47 -6.67 -1.36 10.31
C PHE A 47 -5.88 -1.74 9.05
N PHE A 48 -6.52 -2.20 7.98
CA PHE A 48 -5.79 -2.57 6.76
C PHE A 48 -5.26 -1.34 6.02
N LEU A 49 -6.06 -0.26 5.97
CA LEU A 49 -5.61 1.03 5.43
C LEU A 49 -4.35 1.51 6.15
N SER A 50 -4.42 1.46 7.48
CA SER A 50 -3.37 1.90 8.37
C SER A 50 -2.13 1.00 8.27
N PHE A 51 -2.29 -0.31 8.34
CA PHE A 51 -1.15 -1.22 8.50
C PHE A 51 -0.52 -1.68 7.18
N PHE A 52 -1.29 -1.75 6.10
CA PHE A 52 -0.81 -2.26 4.81
C PHE A 52 -0.72 -1.17 3.76
N ILE A 53 -1.81 -0.42 3.54
CA ILE A 53 -1.89 0.53 2.42
C ILE A 53 -1.01 1.76 2.66
N ILE A 54 -1.11 2.41 3.82
CA ILE A 54 -0.32 3.63 4.11
C ILE A 54 1.19 3.32 4.07
N PRO A 55 1.71 2.30 4.78
CA PRO A 55 3.12 1.92 4.68
C PRO A 55 3.54 1.56 3.26
N TRP A 56 2.68 0.88 2.48
CA TRP A 56 2.98 0.55 1.09
C TRP A 56 3.09 1.79 0.19
N ILE A 57 2.12 2.73 0.25
CA ILE A 57 2.16 3.99 -0.52
C ILE A 57 3.44 4.73 -0.17
N VAL A 58 3.72 4.84 1.12
CA VAL A 58 4.88 5.57 1.62
C VAL A 58 6.18 4.93 1.16
N PHE A 59 6.33 3.62 1.29
CA PHE A 59 7.49 2.89 0.82
C PHE A 59 7.71 3.04 -0.69
N THR A 60 6.64 2.97 -1.47
CA THR A 60 6.65 3.16 -2.92
C THR A 60 7.13 4.56 -3.29
N VAL A 61 6.60 5.60 -2.63
CA VAL A 61 7.02 6.99 -2.84
C VAL A 61 8.49 7.19 -2.48
N LEU A 62 8.93 6.65 -1.34
CA LEU A 62 10.33 6.74 -0.90
C LEU A 62 11.28 6.12 -1.92
N ILE A 63 10.95 4.95 -2.46
CA ILE A 63 11.76 4.29 -3.49
C ILE A 63 11.85 5.14 -4.75
N TYR A 64 10.72 5.67 -5.25
CA TYR A 64 10.74 6.49 -6.46
C TYR A 64 11.48 7.81 -6.27
N VAL A 65 11.33 8.46 -5.11
CA VAL A 65 12.11 9.65 -4.76
C VAL A 65 13.59 9.31 -4.69
N TRP A 66 13.96 8.22 -4.02
CA TRP A 66 15.35 7.78 -3.91
C TRP A 66 15.96 7.46 -5.28
N ALA A 67 15.23 6.74 -6.13
CA ALA A 67 15.63 6.45 -7.49
C ALA A 67 15.81 7.72 -8.33
N ALA A 68 14.93 8.72 -8.17
CA ALA A 68 15.07 10.02 -8.83
C ALA A 68 16.33 10.77 -8.35
N VAL A 69 16.62 10.77 -7.05
CA VAL A 69 17.82 11.39 -6.46
C VAL A 69 19.09 10.75 -6.98
N LYS A 70 19.09 9.42 -7.10
CA LYS A 70 20.20 8.65 -7.65
C LYS A 70 20.23 8.65 -9.18
N LYS A 71 19.31 9.35 -9.85
CA LYS A 71 19.17 9.42 -11.31
C LYS A 71 19.11 8.03 -11.96
N TRP A 72 18.42 7.10 -11.32
CA TRP A 72 18.26 5.75 -11.85
C TRP A 72 17.43 5.77 -13.14
N PRO A 73 17.84 5.05 -14.19
CA PRO A 73 17.14 5.03 -15.48
C PRO A 73 15.90 4.12 -15.39
N LEU A 74 14.89 4.58 -14.66
CA LEU A 74 13.63 3.87 -14.49
C LEU A 74 12.79 3.96 -15.78
N ASN A 75 12.17 2.84 -16.17
CA ASN A 75 11.23 2.82 -17.28
C ASN A 75 9.89 3.45 -16.86
N LYS A 76 9.51 4.56 -17.49
CA LYS A 76 8.26 5.28 -17.20
C LYS A 76 7.01 4.42 -17.42
N LEU A 77 7.00 3.56 -18.44
CA LEU A 77 5.85 2.70 -18.73
C LEU A 77 5.58 1.73 -17.58
N LEU A 78 6.63 1.12 -17.02
CA LEU A 78 6.50 0.18 -15.90
C LEU A 78 6.03 0.88 -14.61
N ILE A 79 6.42 2.15 -14.40
CA ILE A 79 5.89 2.97 -13.30
C ILE A 79 4.38 3.19 -13.47
N ILE A 80 3.94 3.58 -14.68
CA ILE A 80 2.52 3.81 -14.96
C ILE A 80 1.73 2.52 -14.75
N ILE A 81 2.21 1.38 -15.26
CA ILE A 81 1.58 0.07 -15.06
C ILE A 81 1.48 -0.26 -13.57
N HIS A 82 2.56 -0.08 -12.80
CA HIS A 82 2.54 -0.33 -11.36
C HIS A 82 1.47 0.51 -10.64
N VAL A 83 1.41 1.81 -10.92
CA VAL A 83 0.44 2.72 -10.30
C VAL A 83 -0.99 2.33 -10.69
N LEU A 84 -1.26 2.12 -11.98
CA LEU A 84 -2.58 1.75 -12.48
C LEU A 84 -3.07 0.41 -11.92
N LEU A 85 -2.18 -0.56 -11.73
CA LEU A 85 -2.52 -1.85 -11.15
C LEU A 85 -2.72 -1.81 -9.63
N SER A 86 -2.15 -0.82 -8.96
CA SER A 86 -2.22 -0.72 -7.49
C SER A 86 -3.37 0.15 -6.99
N ILE A 87 -3.84 1.12 -7.79
CA ILE A 87 -4.96 2.01 -7.45
C ILE A 87 -6.30 1.27 -7.23
N PRO A 88 -6.70 0.27 -8.03
CA PRO A 88 -8.00 -0.39 -7.87
C PRO A 88 -8.23 -0.97 -6.48
N LEU A 89 -7.19 -1.53 -5.85
CA LEU A 89 -7.28 -2.05 -4.48
C LEU A 89 -7.60 -0.95 -3.48
N LEU A 90 -6.99 0.23 -3.65
CA LEU A 90 -7.28 1.42 -2.84
C LEU A 90 -8.75 1.85 -2.98
N ILE A 91 -9.25 1.89 -4.21
CA ILE A 91 -10.62 2.32 -4.52
C ILE A 91 -11.63 1.37 -3.89
N VAL A 92 -11.47 0.06 -4.08
CA VAL A 92 -12.36 -0.95 -3.51
C VAL A 92 -12.38 -0.83 -1.98
N TYR A 93 -11.22 -0.61 -1.38
CA TYR A 93 -11.11 -0.48 0.07
C TYR A 93 -11.79 0.78 0.63
N ILE A 94 -11.61 1.92 -0.03
CA ILE A 94 -12.28 3.18 0.36
C ILE A 94 -13.80 3.06 0.17
N TYR A 95 -14.23 2.41 -0.91
CA TYR A 95 -15.64 2.18 -1.21
C TYR A 95 -16.33 1.33 -0.13
N ASP A 96 -15.71 0.22 0.28
CA ASP A 96 -16.21 -0.67 1.34
C ASP A 96 -16.33 0.04 2.70
N SER A 97 -15.36 0.90 3.04
CA SER A 97 -15.37 1.62 4.33
C SER A 97 -16.49 2.66 4.51
N ASN A 98 -17.13 3.10 3.42
CA ASN A 98 -18.14 4.18 3.44
C ASN A 98 -19.57 3.69 3.23
N ILE A 99 -19.76 2.43 2.84
CA ILE A 99 -21.09 1.87 2.61
C ILE A 99 -21.52 1.13 3.86
N ASN A 100 -22.64 1.54 4.44
CA ASN A 100 -23.36 0.70 5.38
C ASN A 100 -23.70 -0.59 4.63
N LEU A 101 -22.95 -1.65 4.89
CA LEU A 101 -23.21 -2.98 4.37
C LEU A 101 -24.50 -3.49 5.03
N ASP A 102 -25.64 -2.98 4.59
CA ASP A 102 -26.90 -3.70 4.75
C ASP A 102 -26.65 -5.06 4.10
N PHE A 103 -26.69 -6.10 4.93
CA PHE A 103 -26.27 -7.47 4.65
C PHE A 103 -27.18 -8.18 3.63
N SER A 104 -27.53 -7.53 2.51
CA SER A 104 -28.06 -8.24 1.36
C SER A 104 -26.92 -9.09 0.76
N SER A 105 -27.22 -10.37 0.52
CA SER A 105 -26.27 -11.36 0.00
C SER A 105 -25.56 -10.91 -1.28
N ASP A 106 -26.27 -10.17 -2.12
CA ASP A 106 -25.84 -9.81 -3.46
C ASP A 106 -24.77 -8.71 -3.45
N ASN A 107 -24.82 -7.81 -2.47
CA ASN A 107 -23.82 -6.75 -2.30
C ASN A 107 -22.49 -7.31 -1.77
N ILE A 108 -22.55 -8.30 -0.87
CA ILE A 108 -21.36 -8.92 -0.27
C ILE A 108 -20.56 -9.69 -1.34
N GLU A 109 -21.24 -10.46 -2.21
CA GLU A 109 -20.58 -11.22 -3.26
C GLU A 109 -19.85 -10.31 -4.26
N PHE A 110 -20.48 -9.20 -4.66
CA PHE A 110 -19.88 -8.23 -5.58
C PHE A 110 -18.65 -7.55 -4.99
N VAL A 111 -18.71 -7.12 -3.73
CA VAL A 111 -17.59 -6.49 -3.02
C VAL A 111 -16.42 -7.48 -2.90
N PHE A 112 -16.69 -8.73 -2.52
CA PHE A 112 -15.65 -9.74 -2.36
C PHE A 112 -14.95 -10.07 -3.68
N LYS A 113 -15.71 -10.23 -4.78
CA LYS A 113 -15.13 -10.44 -6.13
C LYS A 113 -14.29 -9.24 -6.57
N SER A 114 -14.79 -8.03 -6.34
CA SER A 114 -14.07 -6.80 -6.68
C SER A 114 -12.77 -6.67 -5.89
N PHE A 115 -12.79 -6.98 -4.60
CA PHE A 115 -11.60 -7.01 -3.76
C PHE A 115 -10.58 -8.04 -4.24
N PHE A 116 -11.03 -9.26 -4.53
CA PHE A 116 -10.16 -10.34 -5.00
C PHE A 116 -9.47 -9.98 -6.33
N LEU A 117 -10.21 -9.46 -7.30
CA LEU A 117 -9.66 -8.99 -8.58
C LEU A 117 -8.68 -7.83 -8.39
N ALA A 118 -9.02 -6.87 -7.53
CA ALA A 118 -8.15 -5.75 -7.23
C ALA A 118 -6.87 -6.17 -6.50
N ALA A 119 -6.94 -7.18 -5.62
CA ALA A 119 -5.78 -7.76 -4.95
C ALA A 119 -4.85 -8.48 -5.93
N ILE A 120 -5.40 -9.24 -6.89
CA ILE A 120 -4.60 -9.86 -7.96
C ILE A 120 -3.90 -8.79 -8.81
N ALA A 121 -4.63 -7.76 -9.24
CA ALA A 121 -4.05 -6.65 -10.00
C ALA A 121 -2.92 -5.97 -9.21
N PHE A 122 -3.16 -5.68 -7.93
CA PHE A 122 -2.16 -5.11 -7.02
C PHE A 122 -0.90 -5.97 -6.94
N MET A 123 -1.04 -7.28 -6.75
CA MET A 123 0.08 -8.22 -6.69
C MET A 123 0.89 -8.23 -7.98
N ILE A 124 0.23 -8.23 -9.14
CA ILE A 124 0.90 -8.11 -10.44
C ILE A 124 1.67 -6.79 -10.51
N GLY A 125 1.05 -5.69 -10.07
CA GLY A 125 1.69 -4.37 -9.96
C GLY A 125 2.96 -4.39 -9.10
N GLN A 126 2.95 -5.09 -7.96
CA GLN A 126 4.13 -5.22 -7.10
C GLN A 126 5.25 -6.06 -7.75
N ILE A 127 4.90 -7.12 -8.48
CA ILE A 127 5.88 -7.93 -9.23
C ILE A 127 6.59 -7.06 -10.27
N PHE A 128 5.85 -6.27 -11.06
CA PHE A 128 6.45 -5.36 -12.04
C PHE A 128 7.37 -4.32 -11.40
N PHE A 129 6.97 -3.76 -10.25
CA PHE A 129 7.80 -2.83 -9.48
C PHE A 129 9.12 -3.47 -9.05
N MET A 130 9.07 -4.68 -8.46
CA MET A 130 10.27 -5.40 -8.03
C MET A 130 11.18 -5.76 -9.21
N LEU A 131 10.61 -6.24 -10.32
CA LEU A 131 11.36 -6.53 -11.54
C LEU A 131 12.05 -5.28 -12.10
N GLN A 132 11.37 -4.13 -12.10
CA GLN A 132 11.96 -2.86 -12.51
C GLN A 132 13.15 -2.47 -11.64
N LEU A 133 13.05 -2.60 -10.32
CA LEU A 133 14.15 -2.28 -9.40
C LEU A 133 15.35 -3.21 -9.62
N ILE A 134 15.12 -4.52 -9.71
CA ILE A 134 16.18 -5.51 -9.93
C ILE A 134 16.89 -5.28 -11.28
N THR A 135 16.12 -5.09 -12.35
CA THR A 135 16.69 -4.86 -13.69
C THR A 135 17.46 -3.55 -13.76
N THR A 136 16.95 -2.49 -13.14
CA THR A 136 17.64 -1.19 -13.06
C THR A 136 18.93 -1.31 -12.26
N TYR A 137 18.91 -2.00 -11.11
CA TYR A 137 20.09 -2.24 -10.30
C TYR A 137 21.16 -3.05 -11.06
N LYS A 138 20.78 -4.12 -11.74
CA LYS A 138 21.70 -4.92 -12.57
C LYS A 138 22.36 -4.07 -13.67
N LYS A 139 21.59 -3.22 -14.36
CA LYS A 139 22.11 -2.29 -15.39
C LYS A 139 23.08 -1.26 -14.80
N LEU A 140 22.81 -0.74 -13.61
CA LEU A 140 23.69 0.22 -12.94
C LEU A 140 25.00 -0.44 -12.50
N LYS A 141 24.95 -1.64 -11.92
CA LYS A 141 26.14 -2.39 -11.52
C LYS A 141 27.04 -2.72 -12.71
N ALA A 142 26.46 -3.12 -13.84
CA ALA A 142 27.21 -3.42 -15.06
C ALA A 142 27.86 -2.19 -15.72
N ARG A 143 27.48 -0.96 -15.35
CA ARG A 143 28.12 0.28 -15.85
C ARG A 143 29.26 0.76 -14.94
N LEU A 144 29.37 0.21 -13.73
CA LEU A 144 30.39 0.56 -12.74
C LEU A 144 31.59 -0.41 -12.75
N LEU A 145 31.45 -1.55 -13.41
CA LEU A 145 32.51 -2.52 -13.74
C LEU A 145 32.97 -2.26 -15.17
#